data_AF-A0A925MCE2-F1
#
_entry.id   AF-A0A925MCE2-F1
#
_cell.length_a   1.000
_cell.length_b   1.000
_cell.length_c   1.000
_cell.angle_alpha   90.00
_cell.angle_beta   90.00
_cell.angle_gamma   90.00
#
_symmetry.space_group_name_H-M   'P 1'
#
loop_
_entity.id
_entity.type
_entity.pdbx_description
1 polymer ?
#
loop_
_entity_poly.entity_id
_entity_poly.type
_entity_poly.pdbx_seq_one_letter_code
_entity_poly.pdbx_strand_id
1 'polypeptide(L)'
;PEHITVLDDGAAGGLPLVVRAVEDHGRFRIIAGTLSGVTGRPLKIRIGHTGGRGAGPVAVGATLRVSFAPEHISLYRDHRIVAAGDAVRVEEPA
;
A
#
# COMPACT_ATOMS: atom_id res chain seq x y z
N PRO A 1 -1.24 -0.49 -8.13
CA PRO A 1 -0.14 0.27 -7.45
C PRO A 1 -0.59 1.64 -6.90
N GLU A 2 -1.47 2.30 -7.64
CA GLU A 2 -2.15 3.56 -7.37
C GLU A 2 -3.21 3.51 -6.27
N HIS A 3 -3.73 2.32 -5.94
CA HIS A 3 -4.76 2.12 -4.91
C HIS A 3 -4.19 1.92 -3.49
N ILE A 4 -2.86 1.93 -3.34
CA ILE A 4 -2.18 1.75 -2.07
C ILE A 4 -1.84 3.13 -1.52
N THR A 5 -2.31 3.42 -0.32
CA THR A 5 -2.14 4.72 0.32
C THR A 5 -0.93 4.68 1.25
N VAL A 6 -0.03 5.66 1.11
CA VAL A 6 0.99 5.95 2.12
C VAL A 6 0.34 6.84 3.18
N LEU A 7 0.43 6.44 4.43
CA LEU A 7 -0.13 7.18 5.56
C LEU A 7 0.87 8.22 6.06
N ASP A 8 0.35 9.34 6.58
CA ASP A 8 1.15 10.37 7.24
C ASP A 8 1.87 9.78 8.48
N ASP A 9 3.04 10.35 8.81
CA ASP A 9 3.79 9.97 10.00
C ASP A 9 2.93 10.13 11.26
N GLY A 10 2.81 9.05 12.04
CA GLY A 10 2.00 9.02 13.26
C GLY A 10 0.53 8.63 13.07
N ALA A 11 0.07 8.36 11.85
CA ALA A 11 -1.26 7.79 11.63
C ALA A 11 -1.38 6.41 12.32
N ALA A 12 -2.47 6.20 13.06
CA ALA A 12 -2.76 4.89 13.67
C ALA A 12 -3.08 3.86 12.57
N GLY A 13 -2.55 2.64 12.71
CA GLY A 13 -2.81 1.54 11.77
C GLY A 13 -1.86 1.49 10.57
N GLY A 14 -2.18 0.61 9.60
CA GLY A 14 -1.36 0.33 8.42
C GLY A 14 -0.35 -0.82 8.58
N LEU A 15 0.30 -1.20 7.49
CA LEU A 15 1.38 -2.19 7.47
C LEU A 15 2.74 -1.48 7.28
N PRO A 16 3.82 -1.91 7.97
CA PRO A 16 5.13 -1.32 7.78
C PRO A 16 5.73 -1.79 6.45
N LEU A 17 6.18 -0.85 5.63
CA LEU A 17 6.87 -1.08 4.37
C LEU A 17 8.27 -0.48 4.42
N VAL A 18 9.30 -1.30 4.31
CA VAL A 18 10.69 -0.82 4.16
C VAL A 18 10.97 -0.52 2.70
N VAL A 19 11.29 0.73 2.39
CA VAL A 19 11.58 1.22 1.03
C VAL A 19 12.91 0.64 0.56
N ARG A 20 12.91 0.03 -0.63
CA ARG A 20 14.07 -0.59 -1.27
C ARG A 20 14.51 0.14 -2.54
N ALA A 21 13.57 0.75 -3.25
CA ALA A 21 13.87 1.58 -4.41
C ALA A 21 12.85 2.70 -4.55
N VAL A 22 13.30 3.82 -5.12
CA VAL A 22 12.47 4.96 -5.48
C VAL A 22 12.82 5.33 -6.92
N GLU A 23 11.82 5.30 -7.79
CA GLU A 23 11.92 5.75 -9.17
C GLU A 23 11.14 7.06 -9.31
N ASP A 24 11.81 8.13 -9.74
CA ASP A 24 11.15 9.43 -9.99
C ASP A 24 10.76 9.54 -11.47
N HIS A 25 9.47 9.77 -11.71
CA HIS A 25 8.89 9.92 -13.05
C HIS A 25 8.39 11.37 -13.28
N GLY A 26 8.89 12.33 -12.52
CA GLY A 26 8.62 13.76 -12.63
C GLY A 26 7.26 14.21 -12.08
N ARG A 27 6.16 13.53 -12.46
CA ARG A 27 4.79 13.82 -11.95
C ARG A 27 4.36 12.91 -10.80
N PHE A 28 5.01 11.77 -10.68
CA PHE A 28 4.80 10.81 -9.61
C PHE A 28 6.11 10.07 -9.34
N ARG A 29 6.18 9.35 -8.23
CA ARG A 29 7.25 8.38 -7.93
C ARG A 29 6.66 6.98 -7.84
N ILE A 30 7.44 5.98 -8.21
CA ILE A 30 7.17 4.58 -7.87
C ILE A 30 8.08 4.18 -6.73
N ILE A 31 7.49 3.77 -5.62
CA ILE A 31 8.19 3.21 -4.47
C ILE A 31 8.09 1.70 -4.56
N ALA A 32 9.23 1.01 -4.51
CA ALA A 32 9.28 -0.42 -4.31
C ALA A 32 9.77 -0.72 -2.89
N GLY A 33 9.06 -1.57 -2.16
CA GLY A 33 9.41 -1.90 -0.78
C GLY A 33 8.99 -3.30 -0.37
N THR A 34 9.43 -3.71 0.81
CA THR A 34 9.10 -5.01 1.42
C THR A 34 8.22 -4.78 2.64
N LEU A 35 7.06 -5.43 2.70
CA LEU A 35 6.21 -5.41 3.88
C LEU A 35 6.87 -6.23 4.99
N SER A 36 7.00 -5.65 6.19
CA SER A 36 7.56 -6.37 7.33
C SER A 36 6.68 -7.57 7.68
N GLY A 37 7.29 -8.74 7.85
CA GLY A 37 6.60 -9.99 8.18
C GLY A 37 5.99 -10.73 6.97
N VAL A 38 6.11 -10.19 5.76
CA VAL A 38 5.69 -10.89 4.52
C VAL A 38 6.94 -11.34 3.76
N THR A 39 7.04 -12.63 3.47
CA THR A 39 8.06 -13.17 2.57
C THR A 39 7.56 -13.10 1.13
N GLY A 40 8.41 -12.69 0.19
CA GLY A 40 8.06 -12.70 -1.24
C GLY A 40 8.46 -11.45 -2.00
N ARG A 41 7.66 -11.14 -3.03
CA ARG A 41 7.96 -10.08 -4.01
C ARG A 41 7.79 -8.68 -3.39
N PRO A 42 8.60 -7.70 -3.83
CA PRO A 42 8.43 -6.32 -3.39
C PRO A 42 7.08 -5.76 -3.85
N LEU A 43 6.47 -4.97 -2.98
CA LEU A 43 5.27 -4.18 -3.28
C LEU A 43 5.67 -2.92 -4.05
N LYS A 44 4.94 -2.59 -5.11
CA LYS A 44 5.10 -1.34 -5.86
C LYS A 44 3.93 -0.40 -5.58
N ILE A 45 4.23 0.83 -5.20
CA ILE A 45 3.27 1.88 -4.85
C ILE A 45 3.54 3.09 -5.74
N ARG A 46 2.47 3.70 -6.27
CA ARG A 46 2.57 4.95 -7.03
C ARG A 46 2.12 6.10 -6.14
N ILE A 47 2.98 7.10 -5.94
CA ILE A 47 2.67 8.32 -5.18
C ILE A 47 2.78 9.56 -6.08
N GLY A 48 1.81 10.48 -6.01
CA GLY A 48 1.88 11.75 -6.72
C GLY A 48 2.87 12.72 -6.06
N HIS A 49 3.49 13.63 -6.84
CA HIS A 49 4.34 14.70 -6.28
C HIS A 49 3.54 15.84 -5.63
N THR A 50 2.29 16.04 -6.05
CA THR A 50 1.40 17.09 -5.54
C THR A 50 -0.04 16.59 -5.54
N GLY A 51 -0.67 16.47 -4.37
CA GLY A 51 -2.14 16.36 -4.25
C GLY A 51 -2.72 15.16 -3.49
N GLY A 52 -1.90 14.21 -3.03
CA GLY A 52 -2.32 13.21 -2.03
C GLY A 52 -1.47 13.40 -0.78
N ARG A 53 -2.10 13.47 0.39
CA ARG A 53 -1.42 13.65 1.69
C ARG A 53 -0.20 12.72 1.80
N GLY A 54 0.94 13.26 2.25
CA GLY A 54 1.89 12.44 3.02
C GLY A 54 3.15 11.88 2.38
N ALA A 55 3.60 12.33 1.21
CA ALA A 55 4.92 11.92 0.74
C ALA A 55 5.85 13.12 0.53
N GLY A 56 6.44 13.58 1.63
CA GLY A 56 7.72 14.28 1.58
C GLY A 56 8.79 13.46 0.84
N PRO A 57 10.04 13.91 0.80
CA PRO A 57 11.11 13.13 0.17
C PRO A 57 11.18 11.73 0.81
N VAL A 58 10.89 10.69 0.01
CA VAL A 58 11.00 9.29 0.43
C VAL A 58 12.38 8.78 0.04
N ALA A 59 13.10 8.23 1.00
CA ALA A 59 14.44 7.69 0.81
C ALA A 59 14.44 6.15 0.90
N VAL A 60 15.40 5.52 0.21
CA VAL A 60 15.69 4.10 0.39
C VAL A 60 16.09 3.84 1.85
N GLY A 61 15.56 2.77 2.44
CA GLY A 61 15.74 2.44 3.85
C GLY A 61 14.72 3.07 4.79
N ALA A 62 13.93 4.06 4.33
CA ALA A 62 12.82 4.59 5.11
C ALA A 62 11.76 3.51 5.37
N THR A 63 11.08 3.60 6.51
CA THR A 63 9.91 2.77 6.81
C THR A 63 8.66 3.63 6.64
N LEU A 64 7.80 3.24 5.70
CA LEU A 64 6.50 3.86 5.47
C LEU A 64 5.39 3.04 6.12
N ARG A 65 4.28 3.68 6.44
CA ARG A 65 3.02 3.00 6.79
C ARG A 65 2.11 3.02 5.59
N VAL A 66 1.61 1.84 5.20
CA VAL A 66 0.74 1.72 4.02
C VAL A 66 -0.59 1.09 4.38
N SER A 67 -1.66 1.54 3.74
CA SER A 67 -3.00 0.95 3.85
C SER A 67 -3.53 0.51 2.50
N PHE A 68 -4.46 -0.44 2.56
CA PHE A 68 -5.10 -1.06 1.40
C PHE A 68 -6.61 -0.88 1.56
N ALA A 69 -7.24 -0.23 0.60
CA ALA A 69 -8.69 -0.10 0.58
C ALA A 69 -9.29 -1.45 0.16
N PRO A 70 -10.18 -2.08 0.95
CA PRO A 70 -10.73 -3.41 0.68
C PRO A 70 -11.31 -3.58 -0.73
N GLU A 71 -11.98 -2.56 -1.26
CA GLU A 71 -12.59 -2.51 -2.59
C GLU A 71 -11.58 -2.63 -3.75
N HIS A 72 -10.28 -2.46 -3.47
CA HIS A 72 -9.20 -2.57 -4.45
C HIS A 72 -8.35 -3.83 -4.26
N ILE A 73 -8.71 -4.71 -3.34
CA ILE A 73 -8.01 -5.97 -3.11
C ILE A 73 -8.70 -7.08 -3.90
N SER A 74 -7.95 -7.69 -4.81
CA SER A 74 -8.38 -8.92 -5.48
C SER A 74 -7.79 -10.13 -4.77
N LEU A 75 -8.63 -11.13 -4.52
CA LEU A 75 -8.19 -12.44 -4.05
C LEU A 75 -8.04 -13.39 -5.24
N TYR A 76 -7.07 -14.29 -5.17
CA TYR A 76 -6.92 -15.36 -6.16
C TYR A 76 -7.84 -16.53 -5.80
N ARG A 77 -8.31 -17.27 -6.82
CA ARG A 77 -9.25 -18.42 -6.70
C ARG A 77 -10.69 -18.02 -6.33
N ASP A 78 -11.23 -16.99 -6.98
CA ASP A 78 -12.64 -16.59 -6.89
C ASP A 78 -13.18 -16.27 -5.48
N HIS A 79 -12.29 -16.06 -4.50
CA HIS A 79 -12.68 -15.54 -3.20
C HIS A 79 -13.04 -14.05 -3.35
N ARG A 80 -13.97 -13.57 -2.52
CA ARG A 80 -14.39 -12.16 -2.52
C ARG A 80 -14.18 -11.53 -1.15
N ILE A 81 -13.64 -10.31 -1.13
CA ILE A 81 -13.65 -9.48 0.07
C ILE A 81 -14.96 -8.70 0.10
N VAL A 82 -15.69 -8.84 1.20
CA VAL A 82 -16.91 -8.07 1.46
C VAL A 82 -16.68 -7.19 2.68
N ALA A 83 -16.75 -5.88 2.46
CA ALA A 83 -16.84 -4.90 3.52
C ALA A 83 -18.33 -4.65 3.85
N ALA A 84 -18.72 -4.87 5.11
CA ALA A 84 -20.08 -4.65 5.59
C ALA A 84 -20.03 -3.83 6.89
N GLY A 85 -20.20 -2.51 6.76
CA GLY A 85 -19.94 -1.58 7.87
C GLY A 85 -18.47 -1.60 8.27
N ASP A 86 -18.20 -1.78 9.56
CA ASP A 86 -16.84 -1.83 10.12
C ASP A 86 -16.18 -3.23 10.03
N ALA A 87 -16.87 -4.23 9.47
CA ALA A 87 -16.37 -5.60 9.35
C ALA A 87 -15.90 -5.91 7.93
N VAL A 88 -14.75 -6.60 7.83
CA VAL A 88 -14.22 -7.18 6.59
C VAL A 88 -14.31 -8.69 6.68
N ARG A 89 -14.90 -9.33 5.66
CA ARG A 89 -15.02 -10.79 5.55
C ARG A 89 -14.45 -11.27 4.22
N VAL A 90 -13.93 -12.50 4.21
CA VAL A 90 -13.52 -13.20 2.99
C VAL A 90 -14.55 -14.30 2.74
N GLU A 91 -15.23 -14.22 1.60
CA GLU A 91 -16.16 -15.24 1.12
C GLU A 91 -15.42 -16.22 0.22
N GLU A 92 -15.65 -17.52 0.45
CA GLU A 92 -15.10 -18.60 -0.37
C GLU A 92 -15.90 -18.75 -1.68
N PRO A 93 -15.27 -19.20 -2.77
CA PRO A 93 -15.97 -19.52 -4.01
C PRO A 93 -16.97 -20.67 -3.79
N ALA A 94 -18.13 -20.56 -4.45
CA ALA A 94 -19.18 -21.58 -4.42
C ALA A 94 -18.77 -22.89 -5.10
#